data_AF-A0A943KY39-F1
#
_entry.id   AF-A0A943KY39-F1
#
_cell.length_a   1.000
_cell.length_b   1.000
_cell.length_c   1.000
_cell.angle_alpha   90.00
_cell.angle_beta   90.00
_cell.angle_gamma   90.00
#
_symmetry.space_group_name_H-M   'P 1'
#
loop_
_entity.id
_entity.type
_entity.pdbx_description
1 polymer ?
#
loop_
_entity_poly.entity_id
_entity_poly.type
_entity_poly.pdbx_seq_one_letter_code
_entity_poly.pdbx_strand_id
1 'polypeptide(L)'
;MNIKNLILKNKRIAICLVVALGFGIAGGASNMPQADYNNLVVQKEQLDDKIIALDKQLEENKSKVDELQAKKDESDRIDKAEAERLAKEEADRLAREEAERFAQAEQNSNYYVSSGSNGGSVQEEAPIGTMVWLSATGEKYHSRNNCGRMNPSKARQVTLESARSQGFEACSKCY
;
A
#
# COMPACT_ATOMS: atom_id res chain seq x y z
N MET A 1 5.45 27.28 -44.97
CA MET A 1 5.05 26.27 -45.97
C MET A 1 5.40 24.89 -45.40
N ASN A 2 4.42 24.00 -45.19
CA ASN A 2 4.62 22.74 -44.46
C ASN A 2 5.49 21.77 -45.29
N ILE A 3 6.66 21.39 -44.76
CA ILE A 3 7.66 20.56 -45.43
C ILE A 3 7.06 19.22 -45.90
N LYS A 4 6.08 18.69 -45.16
CA LYS A 4 5.36 17.47 -45.52
C LYS A 4 4.58 17.62 -46.83
N ASN A 5 3.95 18.77 -47.07
CA ASN A 5 3.21 19.06 -48.31
C ASN A 5 4.13 19.25 -49.51
N LEU A 6 5.34 19.78 -49.30
CA LEU A 6 6.34 19.93 -50.35
C LEU A 6 6.89 18.56 -50.79
N ILE A 7 7.15 17.68 -49.83
CA ILE A 7 7.60 16.30 -50.09
C ILE A 7 6.51 15.49 -50.79
N LEU A 8 5.24 15.61 -50.38
CA LEU A 8 4.12 14.91 -51.05
C LEU A 8 3.94 15.38 -52.49
N LYS A 9 4.03 16.69 -52.75
CA LYS A 9 3.88 17.27 -54.09
C LYS A 9 5.00 16.82 -55.03
N ASN A 10 6.24 16.79 -54.53
CA ASN A 10 7.39 16.33 -55.31
C ASN A 10 7.38 14.81 -55.54
N LYS A 11 6.91 14.01 -54.57
CA LYS A 11 6.69 12.57 -54.78
C LYS A 11 5.63 12.28 -55.84
N ARG A 12 4.52 13.03 -55.85
CA ARG A 12 3.46 12.91 -56.88
C ARG A 12 3.99 13.23 -58.28
N ILE A 13 4.78 14.29 -58.42
CA ILE A 13 5.41 14.67 -59.71
C ILE A 13 6.40 13.59 -60.18
N ALA A 14 7.24 13.06 -59.28
CA ALA A 14 8.21 12.02 -59.61
C ALA A 14 7.54 10.70 -60.03
N ILE A 15 6.45 10.28 -59.35
CA ILE A 15 5.71 9.06 -59.70
C ILE A 15 5.03 9.22 -61.07
N CYS A 16 4.43 10.37 -61.37
CA CYS A 16 3.85 10.63 -62.68
C CYS A 16 4.89 10.59 -63.82
N LEU A 17 6.10 11.11 -63.58
CA LEU A 17 7.18 11.08 -64.58
C LEU A 17 7.75 9.67 -64.80
N VAL A 18 7.85 8.85 -63.74
CA VAL A 18 8.32 7.46 -63.84
C VAL A 18 7.27 6.58 -64.55
N VAL A 19 5.98 6.81 -64.29
CA VAL A 19 4.91 6.13 -65.04
C VAL A 19 4.93 6.55 -66.51
N ALA A 20 5.16 7.82 -66.84
CA ALA A 20 5.26 8.27 -68.23
C ALA A 20 6.49 7.73 -68.98
N LEU A 21 7.62 7.53 -68.29
CA LEU A 21 8.86 7.03 -68.88
C LEU A 21 8.97 5.48 -68.88
N GLY A 22 8.25 4.79 -68.00
CA GLY A 22 8.27 3.33 -67.86
C GLY A 22 7.51 2.55 -68.94
N PHE A 23 6.68 3.21 -69.75
CA PHE A 23 5.98 2.56 -70.88
C PHE A 23 6.82 2.49 -72.17
N GLY A 24 8.06 3.00 -72.16
CA GLY A 24 8.85 3.19 -73.37
C GLY A 24 9.84 2.08 -73.77
N ILE A 25 10.19 1.11 -72.91
CA ILE A 25 11.24 0.14 -73.25
C ILE A 25 10.90 -1.27 -72.74
N ALA A 26 10.83 -2.20 -73.70
CA ALA A 26 10.83 -3.66 -73.59
C ALA A 26 9.51 -4.38 -73.19
N GLY A 27 8.70 -4.66 -74.23
CA GLY A 27 8.08 -5.98 -74.44
C GLY A 27 6.98 -6.42 -73.48
N GLY A 28 5.74 -5.99 -73.73
CA GLY A 28 4.54 -6.58 -73.12
C GLY A 28 3.36 -5.63 -72.98
N ALA A 29 2.92 -5.01 -74.07
CA ALA A 29 1.65 -4.27 -74.07
C ALA A 29 0.47 -5.27 -74.07
N SER A 30 0.09 -5.77 -72.90
CA SER A 30 -1.35 -6.01 -72.70
C SER A 30 -1.98 -4.61 -72.62
N ASN A 31 -2.59 -4.17 -73.72
CA ASN A 31 -3.46 -3.00 -73.75
C ASN A 31 -4.55 -3.19 -72.69
N MET A 32 -4.32 -2.67 -71.48
CA MET A 32 -5.33 -2.66 -70.42
C MET A 32 -6.51 -1.83 -70.95
N PRO A 33 -7.72 -2.40 -71.04
CA PRO A 33 -8.89 -1.67 -71.49
C PRO A 33 -9.00 -0.33 -70.75
N GLN A 34 -9.37 0.74 -71.46
CA GLN A 34 -9.50 2.08 -70.86
C GLN A 34 -10.39 2.08 -69.61
N ALA A 35 -11.40 1.20 -69.57
CA ALA A 35 -12.27 1.00 -68.42
C ALA A 35 -11.51 0.50 -67.17
N ASP A 36 -10.56 -0.42 -67.34
CA ASP A 36 -9.78 -0.99 -66.24
C ASP A 36 -8.76 0.03 -65.71
N TYR A 37 -8.17 0.85 -66.59
CA TYR A 37 -7.34 1.98 -66.18
C TYR A 37 -8.13 3.01 -65.38
N ASN A 38 -9.29 3.42 -65.86
CA ASN A 38 -10.15 4.39 -65.15
C ASN A 38 -10.61 3.83 -63.79
N ASN A 39 -10.91 2.53 -63.71
CA ASN A 39 -11.25 1.87 -62.46
C ASN A 39 -10.09 1.91 -61.46
N LEU A 40 -8.86 1.63 -61.91
CA LEU A 40 -7.67 1.69 -61.07
C LEU A 40 -7.40 3.09 -60.53
N VAL A 41 -7.64 4.13 -61.33
CA VAL A 41 -7.54 5.53 -60.89
C VAL A 41 -8.54 5.84 -59.77
N VAL A 42 -9.80 5.41 -59.93
CA VAL A 42 -10.82 5.59 -58.88
C VAL A 42 -10.46 4.81 -57.61
N GLN A 43 -9.99 3.57 -57.72
CA GLN A 43 -9.53 2.80 -56.56
C GLN A 43 -8.37 3.48 -55.84
N LYS A 44 -7.43 4.07 -56.60
CA LYS A 44 -6.31 4.82 -56.03
C LYS A 44 -6.80 6.06 -55.28
N GLU A 45 -7.75 6.81 -55.83
CA GLU A 45 -8.35 7.96 -55.14
C GLU A 45 -9.04 7.54 -53.84
N GLN A 46 -9.80 6.45 -53.86
CA GLN A 46 -10.43 5.90 -52.67
C GLN A 46 -9.41 5.44 -51.61
N LEU A 47 -8.27 4.89 -52.03
CA LEU A 47 -7.18 4.52 -51.12
C LEU A 47 -6.51 5.76 -50.52
N ASP A 48 -6.27 6.80 -51.33
CA ASP A 48 -5.71 8.08 -50.85
C ASP A 48 -6.64 8.69 -49.78
N ASP A 49 -7.96 8.67 -49.98
CA ASP A 49 -8.96 9.15 -49.01
C ASP A 49 -8.96 8.33 -47.71
N LYS A 50 -8.84 6.99 -47.83
CA LYS A 50 -8.71 6.09 -46.67
C LYS A 50 -7.44 6.36 -45.88
N ILE A 51 -6.32 6.63 -46.54
CA ILE A 51 -5.06 6.98 -45.88
C ILE A 51 -5.22 8.27 -45.07
N ILE A 52 -5.84 9.31 -45.67
CA ILE A 52 -6.10 10.58 -44.97
C ILE A 52 -6.99 10.36 -43.74
N ALA A 53 -8.04 9.53 -43.87
CA ALA A 53 -8.94 9.22 -42.76
C ALA A 53 -8.22 8.45 -41.63
N LEU A 54 -7.39 7.46 -41.98
CA LEU A 54 -6.60 6.71 -41.01
C LEU A 54 -5.55 7.58 -40.30
N ASP A 55 -4.88 8.48 -41.03
CA ASP A 55 -3.94 9.43 -40.43
C ASP A 55 -4.63 10.35 -39.42
N LYS A 56 -5.85 10.81 -39.73
CA LYS A 56 -6.66 11.61 -38.80
C LYS A 56 -7.03 10.80 -37.55
N GLN A 57 -7.49 9.56 -37.72
CA GLN A 57 -7.82 8.68 -36.59
C GLN A 57 -6.59 8.35 -35.73
N LEU A 58 -5.43 8.17 -36.36
CA LEU A 58 -4.17 7.92 -35.66
C LEU A 58 -3.82 9.12 -34.76
N GLU A 59 -3.98 10.34 -35.26
CA GLU A 59 -3.70 11.55 -34.49
C GLU A 59 -4.69 11.74 -33.34
N GLU A 60 -5.98 11.51 -33.58
CA GLU A 60 -7.00 11.53 -32.52
C GLU A 60 -6.74 10.48 -31.43
N ASN A 61 -6.34 9.27 -31.82
CA ASN A 61 -6.04 8.21 -30.86
C ASN A 61 -4.76 8.50 -30.06
N LYS A 62 -3.73 9.09 -30.67
CA LYS A 62 -2.55 9.57 -29.94
C LYS A 62 -2.94 10.60 -28.88
N SER A 63 -3.75 11.59 -29.25
CA SER A 63 -4.22 12.60 -28.30
C SER A 63 -5.02 11.98 -27.15
N LYS A 64 -5.85 10.96 -27.41
CA LYS A 64 -6.58 10.24 -26.35
C LYS A 64 -5.65 9.45 -25.43
N VAL A 65 -4.60 8.83 -25.97
CA VAL A 65 -3.60 8.12 -25.18
C VAL A 65 -2.87 9.08 -24.24
N ASP A 66 -2.47 10.25 -24.74
CA ASP A 66 -1.80 11.28 -23.93
C ASP A 66 -2.73 11.80 -22.82
N GLU A 67 -4.01 12.03 -23.12
CA GLU A 67 -5.00 12.45 -22.12
C GLU A 67 -5.22 11.37 -21.04
N LEU A 68 -5.35 10.11 -21.44
CA LEU A 68 -5.51 8.99 -20.50
C LEU A 68 -4.28 8.81 -19.63
N GLN A 69 -3.09 8.97 -20.19
CA GLN A 69 -1.85 8.91 -19.41
C GLN A 69 -1.79 10.04 -18.39
N ALA A 70 -2.13 11.28 -18.77
CA ALA A 70 -2.18 12.41 -17.86
C ALA A 70 -3.20 12.20 -16.72
N LYS A 71 -4.38 11.65 -17.02
CA LYS A 71 -5.38 11.30 -15.98
C LYS A 71 -4.89 10.21 -15.04
N LYS A 72 -4.21 9.19 -15.58
CA LYS A 72 -3.62 8.12 -14.76
C LYS A 72 -2.54 8.67 -13.85
N ASP A 73 -1.63 9.49 -14.37
CA ASP A 73 -0.55 10.10 -13.59
C ASP A 73 -1.09 11.01 -12.48
N GLU A 74 -2.18 11.74 -12.75
CA GLU A 74 -2.86 12.55 -11.73
C GLU A 74 -3.51 11.68 -10.64
N SER A 75 -4.21 10.61 -11.02
CA SER A 75 -4.78 9.64 -10.07
C SER A 75 -3.69 9.04 -9.18
N ASP A 76 -2.59 8.56 -9.79
CA ASP A 76 -1.47 7.94 -9.07
C ASP A 76 -0.81 8.94 -8.09
N ARG A 77 -0.76 10.24 -8.45
CA ARG A 77 -0.26 11.31 -7.56
C ARG A 77 -1.19 11.55 -6.38
N ILE A 78 -2.50 11.58 -6.61
CA ILE A 78 -3.50 11.75 -5.56
C ILE A 78 -3.46 10.57 -4.59
N ASP A 79 -3.48 9.34 -5.11
CA ASP A 79 -3.44 8.12 -4.30
C ASP A 79 -2.16 8.06 -3.45
N LYS A 80 -1.02 8.43 -4.03
CA LYS A 80 0.25 8.51 -3.29
C LYS A 80 0.21 9.59 -2.20
N ALA A 81 -0.32 10.77 -2.50
CA ALA A 81 -0.42 11.86 -1.53
C ALA A 81 -1.37 11.52 -0.37
N GLU A 82 -2.49 10.83 -0.66
CA GLU A 82 -3.41 10.35 0.36
C GLU A 82 -2.78 9.26 1.24
N ALA A 83 -2.09 8.29 0.63
CA ALA A 83 -1.36 7.26 1.38
C ALA A 83 -0.30 7.87 2.31
N GLU A 84 0.45 8.86 1.84
CA GLU A 84 1.45 9.57 2.65
C GLU A 84 0.80 10.37 3.79
N ARG A 85 -0.33 11.03 3.54
CA ARG A 85 -1.09 11.75 4.56
C ARG A 85 -1.57 10.81 5.66
N LEU A 86 -2.16 9.68 5.28
CA LEU A 86 -2.64 8.66 6.22
C LEU A 86 -1.49 8.05 7.03
N ALA A 87 -0.36 7.73 6.39
CA ALA A 87 0.82 7.21 7.08
C ALA A 87 1.40 8.22 8.08
N LYS A 88 1.42 9.50 7.72
CA LYS A 88 1.87 10.57 8.62
C LYS A 88 0.91 10.76 9.81
N GLU A 89 -0.39 10.77 9.57
CA GLU A 89 -1.39 10.87 10.62
C GLU A 89 -1.33 9.69 11.59
N GLU A 90 -1.14 8.47 11.08
CA GLU A 90 -0.97 7.28 11.92
C GLU A 90 0.33 7.34 12.73
N ALA A 91 1.45 7.76 12.13
CA ALA A 91 2.71 7.95 12.84
C ALA A 91 2.60 9.01 13.94
N ASP A 92 1.94 10.14 13.67
CA ASP A 92 1.69 11.20 14.66
C ASP A 92 0.79 10.72 15.80
N ARG A 93 -0.23 9.89 15.50
CA ARG A 93 -1.09 9.27 16.52
C ARG A 93 -0.30 8.33 17.43
N LEU A 94 0.49 7.43 16.85
CA LEU A 94 1.32 6.49 17.61
C LEU A 94 2.34 7.23 18.49
N ALA A 95 2.97 8.29 17.98
CA ALA A 95 3.91 9.11 18.75
C ALA A 95 3.24 9.82 19.93
N ARG A 96 2.00 10.31 19.77
CA ARG A 96 1.22 10.92 20.87
C ARG A 96 0.82 9.88 21.92
N GLU A 97 0.29 8.73 21.49
CA GLU A 97 -0.08 7.64 22.40
C GLU A 97 1.14 7.13 23.20
N GLU A 98 2.32 7.04 22.59
CA GLU A 98 3.57 6.67 23.28
C GLU A 98 4.03 7.75 24.27
N ALA A 99 3.98 9.03 23.88
CA ALA A 99 4.33 10.13 24.78
C ALA A 99 3.37 10.21 25.99
N GLU A 100 2.07 10.01 25.79
CA GLU A 100 1.08 9.96 26.86
C GLU A 100 1.30 8.75 27.79
N ARG A 101 1.65 7.57 27.25
CA ARG A 101 2.01 6.40 28.05
C ARG A 101 3.24 6.68 28.92
N PHE A 102 4.26 7.31 28.36
CA PHE A 102 5.48 7.66 29.10
C PHE A 102 5.17 8.67 30.23
N ALA A 103 4.38 9.71 29.93
CA ALA A 103 3.96 10.70 30.92
C ALA A 103 3.11 10.09 32.05
N GLN A 104 2.18 9.18 31.73
CA GLN A 104 1.40 8.46 32.74
C GLN A 104 2.27 7.53 33.59
N ALA A 105 3.23 6.82 32.99
CA ALA A 105 4.17 5.98 33.73
C ALA A 105 5.02 6.80 34.72
N GLU A 106 5.45 8.00 34.33
CA GLU A 106 6.20 8.91 35.19
C GLU A 106 5.35 9.49 36.33
N GLN A 107 4.10 9.89 36.07
CA GLN A 107 3.17 10.31 37.13
C GLN A 107 2.84 9.17 38.11
N ASN A 108 2.63 7.95 37.61
CA ASN A 108 2.32 6.80 38.45
C ASN A 108 3.56 6.37 39.28
N SER A 109 4.77 6.57 38.75
CA SER A 109 6.02 6.38 39.50
C SER A 109 6.24 7.47 40.56
N ASN A 110 5.81 8.71 40.32
CA ASN A 110 5.94 9.82 41.27
C ASN A 110 4.92 9.72 42.43
N TYR A 111 3.81 9.01 42.24
CA TYR A 111 2.87 8.66 43.31
C TYR A 111 3.44 7.62 44.30
N TYR A 112 4.40 6.78 43.88
CA TYR A 112 5.06 5.79 44.74
C TYR A 112 6.25 6.36 45.55
N VAL A 113 6.88 7.45 45.10
CA VAL A 113 8.06 8.05 45.77
C VAL A 113 7.69 9.20 46.73
N SER A 114 6.49 9.76 46.62
CA SER A 114 6.01 10.83 47.52
C SER A 114 5.28 10.34 48.78
N SER A 115 5.01 9.04 48.92
CA SER A 115 4.41 8.44 50.14
C SER A 115 5.46 7.74 51.01
N GLY A 116 6.55 8.46 51.27
CA GLY A 116 7.71 7.96 51.99
C GLY A 116 8.20 8.91 53.08
N SER A 117 7.33 9.65 53.77
CA SER A 117 7.51 9.92 55.21
C SER A 117 6.39 10.79 55.83
N ASN A 118 5.80 10.20 56.88
CA ASN A 118 5.15 10.80 58.04
C ASN A 118 3.73 11.40 57.92
N GLY A 119 2.84 10.79 58.70
CA GLY A 119 1.69 11.46 59.29
C GLY A 119 0.40 10.71 59.02
N GLY A 120 -0.02 9.91 59.99
CA GLY A 120 -1.09 8.93 59.81
C GLY A 120 -2.46 9.53 59.50
N SER A 121 -3.30 8.72 58.87
CA SER A 121 -4.72 8.60 59.17
C SER A 121 -5.28 7.42 58.40
N VAL A 122 -6.13 6.66 59.09
CA VAL A 122 -6.75 5.41 58.68
C VAL A 122 -7.84 5.72 57.64
N GLN A 123 -7.72 5.17 56.43
CA GLN A 123 -8.85 4.96 55.51
C GLN A 123 -8.65 3.64 54.76
N GLU A 124 -9.22 2.59 55.34
CA GLU A 124 -9.91 1.46 54.71
C GLU A 124 -9.49 1.08 53.28
N GLU A 125 -8.28 0.54 53.15
CA GLU A 125 -7.95 -0.38 52.06
C GLU A 125 -8.70 -1.69 52.29
N ALA A 126 -9.37 -2.19 51.25
CA ALA A 126 -9.89 -3.56 51.25
C ALA A 126 -8.78 -4.49 51.78
N PRO A 127 -9.09 -5.40 52.73
CA PRO A 127 -8.06 -6.16 53.43
C PRO A 127 -7.18 -6.83 52.39
N ILE A 128 -5.89 -6.46 52.36
CA ILE A 128 -4.85 -7.19 51.63
C ILE A 128 -5.03 -8.66 51.98
N GLY A 129 -5.68 -9.39 51.07
CA GLY A 129 -6.07 -10.78 51.30
C GLY A 129 -4.86 -11.61 51.70
N THR A 130 -5.06 -12.67 52.48
CA THR A 130 -3.97 -13.50 52.99
C THR A 130 -2.96 -13.85 51.88
N MET A 131 -1.71 -13.44 52.07
CA MET A 131 -0.64 -13.70 51.10
C MET A 131 -0.17 -15.15 51.20
N VAL A 132 -0.03 -15.81 50.06
CA VAL A 132 0.34 -17.22 49.93
C VAL A 132 1.50 -17.38 48.96
N TRP A 133 2.24 -18.47 49.11
CA TRP A 133 3.41 -18.81 48.31
C TRP A 133 3.08 -19.89 47.29
N LEU A 134 3.42 -19.67 46.04
CA LEU A 134 3.34 -20.66 44.96
C LEU A 134 4.72 -21.23 44.65
N SER A 135 4.77 -22.55 44.42
CA SER A 135 5.99 -23.24 44.00
C SER A 135 6.27 -23.04 42.51
N ALA A 136 7.52 -23.26 42.09
CA ALA A 136 7.92 -23.14 40.70
C ALA A 136 7.16 -24.07 39.74
N THR A 137 6.70 -25.24 40.23
CA THR A 137 5.90 -26.21 39.46
C THR A 137 4.39 -26.04 39.64
N GLY A 138 3.95 -25.12 40.51
CA GLY A 138 2.63 -24.49 40.47
C GLY A 138 1.39 -25.39 40.51
N GLU A 139 1.26 -26.33 41.45
CA GLU A 139 -0.01 -27.06 41.63
C GLU A 139 -0.79 -26.62 42.87
N LYS A 140 -0.09 -26.10 43.88
CA LYS A 140 -0.65 -25.78 45.20
C LYS A 140 -0.10 -24.47 45.75
N TYR A 141 -0.90 -23.80 46.57
CA TYR A 141 -0.52 -22.64 47.35
C TYR A 141 -0.16 -23.00 48.81
N HIS A 142 0.76 -22.26 49.40
CA HIS A 142 1.40 -22.56 50.67
C HIS A 142 1.44 -21.34 51.61
N SER A 143 1.26 -21.52 52.92
CA SER A 143 1.30 -20.40 53.88
C SER A 143 2.73 -19.94 54.19
N ARG A 144 3.72 -20.77 53.84
CA ARG A 144 5.15 -20.56 54.03
C ARG A 144 5.92 -20.92 52.77
N ASN A 145 7.00 -20.21 52.49
CA ASN A 145 7.83 -20.37 51.28
C ASN A 145 8.79 -21.57 51.30
N ASN A 146 8.82 -22.35 52.38
CA ASN A 146 9.72 -23.49 52.58
C ASN A 146 8.97 -24.78 52.93
N CYS A 147 7.70 -24.91 52.49
CA CYS A 147 6.90 -26.09 52.79
C CYS A 147 7.29 -27.31 51.94
N GLY A 148 7.71 -28.40 52.58
CA GLY A 148 7.98 -29.68 51.92
C GLY A 148 9.22 -29.63 51.02
N ARG A 149 9.03 -29.89 49.71
CA ARG A 149 10.11 -29.86 48.69
C ARG A 149 10.17 -28.53 47.94
N MET A 150 9.44 -27.51 48.41
CA MET A 150 9.45 -26.18 47.83
C MET A 150 10.84 -25.54 47.94
N ASN A 151 11.29 -24.87 46.87
CA ASN A 151 12.50 -24.07 46.87
C ASN A 151 12.15 -22.59 47.18
N PRO A 152 12.56 -22.03 48.34
CA PRO A 152 12.23 -20.65 48.72
C PRO A 152 12.73 -19.60 47.73
N SER A 153 13.87 -19.83 47.08
CA SER A 153 14.45 -18.91 46.11
C SER A 153 13.69 -18.85 44.78
N LYS A 154 12.80 -19.83 44.53
CA LYS A 154 11.93 -19.87 43.34
C LYS A 154 10.44 -19.73 43.68
N ALA A 155 10.11 -19.44 44.95
CA ALA A 155 8.74 -19.25 45.39
C ALA A 155 8.27 -17.83 45.05
N ARG A 156 7.05 -17.72 44.52
CA ARG A 156 6.43 -16.41 44.25
C ARG A 156 5.28 -16.17 45.23
N GLN A 157 5.16 -14.95 45.73
CA GLN A 157 4.07 -14.55 46.62
C GLN A 157 2.88 -14.03 45.79
N VAL A 158 1.68 -14.47 46.12
CA VAL A 158 0.42 -14.04 45.50
C VAL A 158 -0.67 -13.93 46.56
N THR A 159 -1.82 -13.33 46.24
CA THR A 159 -2.98 -13.35 47.15
C THR A 159 -3.67 -14.72 47.13
N LEU A 160 -4.28 -15.12 48.24
CA LEU A 160 -5.06 -16.37 48.35
C LEU A 160 -6.17 -16.43 47.28
N GLU A 161 -6.85 -15.31 47.02
CA GLU A 161 -7.90 -15.22 46.02
C GLU A 161 -7.36 -15.43 44.60
N SER A 162 -6.23 -14.79 44.27
CA SER A 162 -5.56 -14.99 42.98
C SER A 162 -5.07 -16.42 42.80
N ALA A 163 -4.61 -17.06 43.89
CA ALA A 163 -4.20 -18.46 43.84
C ALA A 163 -5.38 -19.39 43.56
N ARG A 164 -6.51 -19.17 44.24
CA ARG A 164 -7.74 -19.94 44.04
C ARG A 164 -8.37 -19.70 42.67
N SER A 165 -8.35 -18.47 42.16
CA SER A 165 -8.90 -18.14 40.84
C SER A 165 -8.08 -18.71 39.69
N GLN A 166 -6.76 -18.85 39.88
CA GLN A 166 -5.86 -19.57 38.95
C GLN A 166 -5.96 -21.10 39.06
N GLY A 167 -6.79 -21.63 39.98
CA GLY A 167 -7.01 -23.06 40.13
C GLY A 167 -5.94 -23.79 40.95
N PHE A 168 -5.10 -23.08 41.71
CA PHE A 168 -4.17 -23.72 42.63
C PHE A 168 -4.91 -24.22 43.88
N GLU A 169 -4.61 -25.44 44.31
CA GLU A 169 -5.21 -26.04 45.50
C GLU A 169 -4.44 -25.73 46.78
N ALA A 170 -5.06 -25.90 47.94
CA ALA A 170 -4.40 -25.74 49.23
C ALA A 170 -3.37 -26.85 49.46
N CYS A 171 -2.16 -26.50 49.92
CA CYS A 171 -1.20 -27.52 50.36
C CYS A 171 -1.59 -28.10 51.73
N SER A 172 -1.94 -29.39 51.75
CA SER A 172 -2.32 -30.16 52.97
C SER A 172 -1.32 -30.19 54.13
N LYS A 173 -0.11 -29.65 53.96
CA LYS A 173 0.95 -29.59 54.99
C LYS A 173 1.08 -28.23 55.66
N CYS A 174 0.51 -27.17 55.08
CA CYS A 174 0.65 -25.82 55.59
C CYS A 174 -0.61 -24.96 55.44
N TYR A 175 -1.64 -25.52 54.82
CA TYR A 175 -3.04 -25.12 54.87
C TYR A 175 -3.86 -26.35 55.26
#